data_AF-X1PHI0-F1
#
_entry.id   AF-X1PHI0-F1
#
_cell.length_a   1.000
_cell.length_b   1.000
_cell.length_c   1.000
_cell.angle_alpha   90.00
_cell.angle_beta   90.00
_cell.angle_gamma   90.00
#
_symmetry.space_group_name_H-M   'P 1'
#
loop_
_entity.id
_entity.type
_entity.pdbx_description
1 polymer ?
#
loop_
_entity_poly.entity_id
_entity_poly.type
_entity_poly.pdbx_seq_one_letter_code
_entity_poly.pdbx_strand_id
1 'polypeptide(L)' 'PKFTSREARTALLSNASFCSSMFGYPQTTLDEMVSLIVKWVASGKTVLNKPTKYDIRNGKF' A
#
# COMPACT_ATOMS: atom_id res chain seq x y z
N PRO A 1 9.17 14.51 -7.36
CA PRO A 1 9.55 13.94 -6.04
C PRO A 1 11.03 13.55 -6.02
N LYS A 2 11.75 13.89 -4.94
CA LYS A 2 13.12 13.39 -4.71
C LYS A 2 13.03 12.21 -3.73
N PHE A 3 13.34 11.01 -4.21
CA PHE A 3 13.46 9.83 -3.36
C PHE A 3 14.84 9.84 -2.70
N THR A 4 14.89 9.83 -1.37
CA THR A 4 16.14 9.83 -0.59
C THR A 4 16.51 8.45 -0.06
N SER A 5 15.57 7.50 -0.05
CA SER A 5 15.77 6.13 0.41
C SER A 5 16.45 5.26 -0.65
N ARG A 6 17.19 4.25 -0.21
CA ARG A 6 17.80 3.22 -1.06
C ARG A 6 17.05 1.91 -0.93
N GLU A 7 17.01 1.14 -2.01
CA GLU A 7 16.47 -0.22 -2.01
C GLU A 7 17.23 -1.10 -1.01
N ALA A 8 16.49 -2.00 -0.34
CA ALA A 8 17.07 -2.92 0.62
C ALA A 8 17.21 -4.32 0.02
N ARG A 9 18.14 -5.11 0.56
CA ARG A 9 18.39 -6.49 0.11
C ARG A 9 17.25 -7.48 0.38
N THR A 10 16.30 -7.13 1.25
CA THR A 10 15.17 -7.99 1.62
C THR A 10 13.84 -7.29 1.32
N ALA A 11 12.76 -8.06 1.28
CA ALA A 11 11.39 -7.55 1.16
C ALA A 11 10.50 -8.17 2.24
N LEU A 12 9.43 -7.46 2.60
CA LEU A 12 8.38 -8.01 3.45
C LEU A 12 7.31 -8.56 2.51
N LEU A 13 7.04 -9.86 2.60
CA LEU A 13 6.03 -10.54 1.82
C LEU A 13 4.86 -10.89 2.72
N SER A 14 3.65 -10.53 2.31
CA SER A 14 2.42 -10.97 2.95
C SER A 14 1.78 -12.09 2.13
N ASN A 15 1.27 -13.11 2.81
CA ASN A 15 0.47 -14.15 2.19
C ASN A 15 -1.01 -13.89 2.51
N ALA A 16 -1.78 -13.50 1.50
CA ALA A 16 -3.21 -13.21 1.62
C ALA A 16 -4.13 -14.37 1.18
N SER A 17 -3.58 -15.57 0.91
CA SER A 17 -4.34 -16.69 0.36
C SER A 17 -5.54 -17.09 1.21
N PHE A 18 -5.43 -17.02 2.54
CA PHE A 18 -6.52 -17.31 3.46
C PHE A 18 -7.68 -16.32 3.30
N CYS A 19 -7.39 -15.02 3.24
CA CYS A 19 -8.40 -13.99 3.00
C CYS A 19 -9.06 -14.19 1.64
N SER A 20 -8.28 -14.47 0.59
CA SER A 20 -8.82 -14.75 -0.74
C SER A 20 -9.69 -16.00 -0.77
N SER A 21 -9.35 -17.03 0.01
CA SER A 21 -10.18 -18.24 0.13
C SER A 21 -11.51 -17.96 0.84
N MET A 22 -11.52 -17.10 1.85
CA MET A 22 -12.73 -16.79 2.62
C MET A 22 -13.63 -15.77 1.93
N PHE A 23 -13.05 -14.78 1.25
CA PHE A 23 -13.78 -13.61 0.74
C PHE A 23 -13.74 -13.46 -0.78
N GLY A 24 -13.00 -14.33 -1.49
CA GLY A 24 -12.72 -14.16 -2.91
C GLY A 24 -11.62 -13.13 -3.18
N TYR A 25 -11.32 -12.92 -4.47
CA TYR A 25 -10.41 -11.87 -4.89
C TYR A 25 -11.10 -10.49 -4.87
N PRO A 26 -10.34 -9.41 -4.64
CA PRO A 26 -10.87 -8.06 -4.77
C PRO A 26 -11.49 -7.85 -6.17
N GLN A 27 -12.67 -7.24 -6.21
CA GLN A 27 -13.34 -6.91 -7.48
C GLN A 27 -12.64 -5.75 -8.21
N THR A 28 -12.02 -4.85 -7.46
CA THR A 28 -11.23 -3.75 -8.00
C THR A 28 -9.81 -4.24 -8.29
N THR A 29 -9.32 -3.98 -9.49
CA THR A 29 -7.94 -4.33 -9.89
C THR A 29 -6.92 -3.42 -9.21
N LEU A 30 -5.66 -3.86 -9.16
CA LEU A 30 -4.58 -3.04 -8.60
C LEU A 30 -4.43 -1.70 -9.33
N ASP A 31 -4.50 -1.70 -10.67
CA ASP A 31 -4.36 -0.49 -11.47
C ASP A 31 -5.50 0.52 -11.21
N GLU A 32 -6.73 0.02 -11.02
CA GLU A 32 -7.87 0.85 -10.63
C GLU A 32 -7.68 1.45 -9.24
N MET A 33 -7.24 0.63 -8.26
CA MET A 33 -6.95 1.12 -6.91
C MET A 33 -5.91 2.25 -6.93
N VAL A 34 -4.80 2.05 -7.64
CA VAL A 34 -3.73 3.05 -7.78
C VAL A 34 -4.27 4.31 -8.46
N SER A 35 -5.03 4.17 -9.54
CA SER A 35 -5.63 5.30 -10.26
C SER A 35 -6.56 6.14 -9.38
N LEU A 36 -7.38 5.50 -8.53
CA LEU A 36 -8.26 6.18 -7.60
C LEU A 36 -7.47 6.96 -6.53
N ILE A 37 -6.42 6.34 -5.97
CA ILE A 37 -5.54 6.97 -4.98
C ILE A 37 -4.84 8.20 -5.58
N VAL A 38 -4.26 8.06 -6.79
CA VAL A 38 -3.58 9.17 -7.48
C VAL A 38 -4.55 10.33 -7.71
N LYS A 39 -5.77 10.06 -8.18
CA LYS A 39 -6.80 11.10 -8.37
C LYS A 39 -7.15 11.81 -7.07
N TRP A 40 -7.31 11.07 -5.97
CA TRP A 40 -7.61 11.65 -4.65
C TRP A 40 -6.51 12.61 -4.19
N VAL A 41 -5.25 12.16 -4.25
CA VAL A 41 -4.07 12.95 -3.84
C VAL A 41 -3.87 14.17 -4.73
N ALA A 42 -3.93 14.00 -6.06
CA ALA A 42 -3.77 15.10 -7.02
C ALA A 42 -4.87 16.16 -6.88
N SER A 43 -6.06 15.77 -6.43
CA SER A 43 -7.18 16.67 -6.19
C SER A 43 -7.10 17.42 -4.85
N GLY A 44 -6.01 17.26 -4.08
CA GLY A 44 -5.82 17.94 -2.80
C GLY A 44 -6.87 17.60 -1.74
N LYS A 45 -7.49 16.41 -1.85
CA LYS A 45 -8.52 15.96 -0.90
C LYS A 45 -7.91 15.69 0.47
N THR A 46 -8.75 15.68 1.50
CA THR A 46 -8.34 15.45 2.88
C THR A 46 -7.54 14.16 3.02
N VAL A 47 -6.43 14.25 3.74
CA VAL A 47 -5.61 13.11 4.17
C VAL A 47 -5.58 13.07 5.68
N LEU A 48 -5.54 11.86 6.25
CA LEU A 48 -5.57 11.69 7.70
C LEU A 48 -4.25 12.06 8.39
N ASN A 49 -3.15 12.25 7.63
CA ASN A 49 -1.79 12.50 8.15
C ASN A 49 -1.36 11.52 9.26
N LYS A 50 -1.92 10.31 9.28
CA LYS A 50 -1.53 9.26 10.21
C LYS A 50 -0.22 8.62 9.74
N PRO A 51 0.71 8.32 10.66
CA PRO A 51 1.92 7.58 10.31
C PRO A 51 1.52 6.20 9.77
N THR A 52 2.04 5.85 8.59
CA THR A 52 1.64 4.66 7.83
C THR A 52 2.48 3.42 8.14
N LYS A 53 3.55 3.57 8.93
CA LYS A 53 4.55 2.53 9.26
C LYS A 53 5.14 1.80 8.03
N TYR A 54 5.00 2.32 6.81
CA TYR A 54 5.52 1.68 5.59
C TYR A 54 7.06 1.61 5.55
N ASP A 55 7.73 2.42 6.37
CA ASP A 55 9.18 2.45 6.57
C ASP A 55 9.67 1.45 7.63
N ILE A 56 8.77 0.84 8.42
CA ILE A 56 9.11 -0.12 9.46
C ILE A 56 9.40 -1.50 8.86
N ARG A 57 10.56 -2.06 9.19
CA ARG A 57 11.05 -3.33 8.64
C ARG A 57 11.25 -4.44 9.67
N ASN A 58 10.79 -4.23 10.90
CA ASN A 58 10.93 -5.20 12.00
C ASN A 58 9.80 -6.25 12.04
N GLY A 59 8.86 -6.22 11.09
CA GLY A 59 7.72 -7.14 11.02
C GLY A 59 6.60 -6.88 12.03
N LYS A 60 6.71 -5.84 12.88
CA LYS A 60 5.70 -5.46 13.87
C LYS A 60 4.77 -4.40 13.26
N PHE A 61 3.67 -4.85 12.66
CA PHE A 61 2.66 -4.00 12.03
C PHE A 61 1.50 -3.69 12.97
#